data_AF-A0AAD6SRH9-F1
#
_entry.id   AF-A0AAD6SRH9-F1
#
_cell.length_a   1.000
_cell.length_b   1.000
_cell.length_c   1.000
_cell.angle_alpha   90.00
_cell.angle_beta   90.00
_cell.angle_gamma   90.00
#
_symmetry.space_group_name_H-M   'P 1'
#
loop_
_entity.id
_entity.type
_entity.pdbx_description
1 polymer ?
#
loop_
_entity_poly.entity_id
_entity_poly.type
_entity_poly.pdbx_seq_one_letter_code
_entity_poly.pdbx_strand_id
1 'polypeptide(L)'
;VGDLTAWDMRTLYMARVDPYLIAGCEICLNVNAKSLKLLEDAQCMFLCRMLGVGARSMRAVLFSETGIWPIKYRRVYLALKYLRYLLSL
;
A
#
# COMPACT_ATOMS: atom_id res chain seq x y z
N VAL A 1 5.89 3.71 -26.56
CA VAL A 1 5.56 3.96 -25.14
C VAL A 1 6.51 3.08 -24.35
N GLY A 2 7.39 3.65 -23.53
CA GLY A 2 8.55 2.93 -22.98
C GLY A 2 8.15 1.78 -22.05
N ASP A 3 8.84 0.65 -22.18
CA ASP A 3 8.63 -0.52 -21.33
C ASP A 3 9.16 -0.21 -19.92
N LEU A 4 8.26 0.08 -18.98
CA LEU A 4 8.61 0.16 -17.57
C LEU A 4 8.81 -1.25 -17.02
N THR A 5 9.94 -1.48 -16.37
CA THR A 5 10.15 -2.73 -15.65
C THR A 5 9.32 -2.77 -14.36
N ALA A 6 9.13 -3.96 -13.79
CA ALA A 6 8.47 -4.11 -12.49
C ALA A 6 9.19 -3.32 -11.37
N TRP A 7 10.52 -3.16 -11.47
CA TRP A 7 11.32 -2.37 -10.53
C TRP A 7 11.05 -0.87 -10.64
N ASP A 8 10.90 -0.35 -11.87
CA ASP A 8 10.53 1.04 -12.10
C ASP A 8 9.12 1.33 -11.57
N MET A 9 8.19 0.41 -11.82
CA MET A 9 6.84 0.50 -11.28
C MET A 9 6.81 0.44 -9.75
N ARG A 10 7.66 -0.38 -9.13
CA ARG A 10 7.81 -0.41 -7.66
C ARG A 10 8.36 0.92 -7.14
N THR A 11 9.33 1.51 -7.83
CA THR A 11 9.87 2.83 -7.47
C THR A 11 8.78 3.90 -7.55
N LEU A 12 8.00 3.91 -8.63
CA LEU A 12 6.84 4.79 -8.77
C LEU A 12 5.78 4.57 -7.70
N TYR A 13 5.50 3.31 -7.35
CA TYR A 13 4.59 2.97 -6.26
C TYR A 13 5.03 3.63 -4.96
N MET A 14 6.29 3.43 -4.56
CA MET A 14 6.82 3.98 -3.31
C MET A 14 6.88 5.51 -3.32
N ALA A 15 7.17 6.12 -4.48
CA ALA A 15 7.33 7.57 -4.59
C ALA A 15 6.00 8.32 -4.72
N ARG A 16 4.97 7.73 -5.33
CA ARG A 16 3.72 8.42 -5.65
C ARG A 16 2.50 7.78 -5.05
N VAL A 17 2.31 6.47 -5.20
CA VAL A 17 1.06 5.81 -4.78
C VAL A 17 1.01 5.60 -3.27
N ASP A 18 2.09 5.07 -2.71
CA ASP A 18 2.18 4.76 -1.28
C ASP A 18 1.90 5.98 -0.38
N PRO A 19 2.50 7.17 -0.63
CA PRO A 19 2.20 8.38 0.16
C PRO A 19 0.71 8.73 0.22
N TYR A 20 -0.02 8.61 -0.90
CA TYR A 20 -1.47 8.89 -0.90
C TYR A 20 -2.25 7.82 -0.13
N LEU A 21 -1.83 6.55 -0.19
CA LEU A 21 -2.50 5.46 0.51
C LEU A 21 -2.27 5.50 2.03
N ILE A 22 -1.12 6.01 2.48
CA ILE A 22 -0.79 6.14 3.92
C ILE A 22 -1.13 7.51 4.50
N ALA A 23 -1.53 8.49 3.67
CA ALA A 23 -1.85 9.83 4.12
C ALA A 23 -2.88 9.83 5.26
N GLY A 24 -2.57 10.58 6.33
CA GLY A 24 -3.44 10.75 7.50
C GLY A 24 -3.67 9.49 8.34
N CYS A 25 -2.91 8.40 8.13
CA CYS A 25 -3.10 7.15 8.87
C CYS A 25 -2.79 7.25 10.38
N GLU A 26 -1.98 8.23 10.77
CA GLU A 26 -1.63 8.52 12.17
C GLU A 26 -2.73 9.27 12.94
N ILE A 27 -3.59 10.00 12.22
CA ILE A 27 -4.70 10.78 12.80
C ILE A 27 -5.99 9.95 12.78
N CYS A 28 -6.26 9.27 11.67
CA CYS A 28 -7.45 8.45 11.47
C CYS A 28 -7.05 7.00 11.18
N LEU A 29 -6.99 6.20 12.24
CA LEU A 29 -6.88 4.74 12.13
C LEU A 29 -8.08 4.20 11.35
N ASN A 30 -7.95 3.00 10.79
CA ASN A 30 -8.93 2.44 9.84
C ASN A 30 -10.29 2.08 10.51
N VAL A 31 -11.05 3.08 10.97
CA VAL A 31 -12.32 2.92 11.70
C VAL A 31 -13.40 2.31 10.82
N ASN A 32 -13.36 2.57 9.51
CA ASN A 32 -14.34 2.06 8.56
C ASN A 32 -13.72 1.05 7.58
N ALA A 33 -14.21 -0.19 7.65
CA ALA A 33 -13.81 -1.26 6.74
C ALA A 33 -14.10 -0.95 5.26
N LYS A 34 -15.20 -0.23 4.96
CA LYS A 34 -15.55 0.15 3.57
C LYS A 34 -14.52 1.12 2.99
N SER A 35 -14.10 2.12 3.76
CA SER A 35 -13.08 3.08 3.33
C SER A 35 -11.72 2.41 3.15
N LEU A 36 -11.36 1.51 4.07
CA LEU A 36 -10.11 0.73 3.94
C LEU A 36 -10.11 -0.14 2.68
N LYS A 37 -11.25 -0.73 2.34
CA LYS A 37 -11.39 -1.58 1.15
C LYS A 37 -11.06 -0.82 -0.14
N LEU A 38 -11.48 0.45 -0.27
CA LEU A 38 -11.13 1.29 -1.42
C LEU A 38 -9.60 1.48 -1.58
N LEU A 39 -8.90 1.66 -0.46
CA LEU A 39 -7.43 1.77 -0.45
C LEU A 39 -6.76 0.45 -0.81
N GLU A 40 -7.27 -0.66 -0.28
CA GLU A 40 -6.79 -2.01 -0.62
C GLU A 40 -7.00 -2.33 -2.10
N ASP A 41 -8.14 -1.96 -2.66
CA ASP A 41 -8.45 -2.21 -4.07
C ASP A 41 -7.56 -1.36 -4.99
N ALA A 42 -7.32 -0.09 -4.64
CA ALA A 42 -6.37 0.76 -5.34
C ALA A 42 -4.94 0.19 -5.30
N GLN A 43 -4.50 -0.29 -4.13
CA GLN A 43 -3.20 -0.96 -3.98
C GLN A 43 -3.13 -2.22 -4.85
N CYS A 44 -4.09 -3.13 -4.74
CA CYS A 44 -4.07 -4.38 -5.49
C CYS A 44 -4.13 -4.13 -7.00
N MET A 45 -4.89 -3.15 -7.47
CA MET A 45 -4.94 -2.77 -8.88
C MET A 45 -3.57 -2.33 -9.40
N PHE A 46 -2.82 -1.56 -8.62
CA PHE A 46 -1.45 -1.19 -8.99
C PHE A 46 -0.52 -2.41 -9.02
N LEU A 47 -0.59 -3.30 -8.02
CA LEU A 47 0.25 -4.51 -7.96
C LEU A 47 -0.06 -5.48 -9.10
N CYS A 48 -1.33 -5.63 -9.49
CA CYS A 48 -1.74 -6.42 -10.65
C CYS A 48 -1.09 -5.87 -11.93
N ARG A 49 -1.12 -4.54 -12.14
CA ARG A 49 -0.48 -3.90 -13.29
C ARG A 49 1.04 -4.07 -13.27
N MET A 50 1.65 -3.97 -12.09
CA MET A 50 3.09 -4.15 -11.91
C MET A 50 3.57 -5.56 -12.27
N LEU A 51 2.77 -6.58 -11.95
CA LEU A 51 3.09 -7.98 -12.24
C LEU A 51 2.52 -8.48 -13.58
N GLY A 52 1.78 -7.64 -14.31
CA GLY A 52 1.13 -8.05 -15.56
C GLY A 52 0.01 -9.08 -15.38
N VAL A 53 -0.61 -9.16 -14.20
CA VAL A 53 -1.67 -10.13 -13.88
C VAL A 53 -3.06 -9.50 -13.88
N GLY A 54 -4.10 -10.31 -14.08
CA GLY A 54 -5.48 -9.85 -14.10
C GLY A 54 -6.03 -9.45 -12.73
N ALA A 55 -7.12 -8.67 -12.72
CA ALA A 55 -7.76 -8.16 -11.50
C ALA A 55 -8.30 -9.23 -10.53
N ARG A 56 -8.46 -10.48 -11.00
CA ARG A 56 -8.90 -11.64 -10.20
C ARG A 56 -7.74 -12.50 -9.69
N SER A 57 -6.50 -11.98 -9.74
CA SER A 57 -5.32 -12.69 -9.25
C SER A 57 -5.37 -12.93 -7.74
N MET A 58 -4.71 -14.00 -7.28
CA MET A 58 -4.59 -14.31 -5.85
C MET A 58 -3.84 -13.20 -5.11
N ARG A 59 -4.50 -12.54 -4.13
CA ARG A 59 -3.93 -11.41 -3.37
C ARG A 59 -2.62 -11.77 -2.67
N ALA A 60 -2.48 -13.00 -2.16
CA ALA A 60 -1.26 -13.44 -1.48
C ALA A 60 -0.02 -13.31 -2.38
N VAL A 61 -0.16 -13.70 -3.66
CA VAL A 61 0.93 -13.62 -4.66
C VAL A 61 1.33 -12.18 -4.94
N LEU A 62 0.35 -11.27 -5.00
CA LEU A 62 0.62 -9.85 -5.23
C LEU A 62 1.57 -9.28 -4.18
N PHE A 63 1.49 -9.72 -2.92
CA PHE A 63 2.34 -9.20 -1.86
C PHE A 63 3.63 -10.01 -1.70
N SER A 64 3.61 -11.34 -1.89
CA SER A 64 4.81 -12.17 -1.80
C SER A 64 5.83 -11.82 -2.88
N GLU A 65 5.39 -11.63 -4.13
CA GLU A 65 6.28 -11.36 -5.26
C GLU A 65 6.79 -9.93 -5.28
N THR A 66 6.03 -8.98 -4.74
CA THR A 66 6.39 -7.56 -4.79
C THR A 66 7.13 -7.08 -3.55
N GLY A 67 7.06 -7.83 -2.44
CA GLY A 67 7.59 -7.42 -1.15
C GLY A 67 6.94 -6.13 -0.59
N ILE A 68 5.78 -5.74 -1.13
CA ILE A 68 5.01 -4.59 -0.67
C ILE A 68 4.09 -5.04 0.45
N TRP A 69 3.99 -4.24 1.52
CA TRP A 69 3.13 -4.56 2.64
C TRP A 69 1.67 -4.25 2.29
N PRO A 70 0.72 -5.13 2.65
CA PRO A 70 -0.69 -4.78 2.54
C PRO A 70 -1.00 -3.50 3.33
N ILE A 71 -1.74 -2.58 2.72
CA ILE A 71 -1.92 -1.20 3.21
C ILE A 71 -2.49 -1.16 4.63
N LYS A 72 -3.35 -2.12 4.99
CA LYS A 72 -3.90 -2.27 6.33
C LYS A 72 -2.80 -2.35 7.40
N TYR A 73 -1.80 -3.20 7.19
CA TYR A 73 -0.71 -3.39 8.16
C TYR A 73 0.27 -2.23 8.12
N ARG A 74 0.56 -1.69 6.92
CA ARG A 74 1.45 -0.54 6.75
C ARG A 74 0.94 0.70 7.50
N ARG A 75 -0.36 1.01 7.37
CA ARG A 75 -1.01 2.13 8.07
C ARG A 75 -0.97 1.95 9.60
N VAL A 76 -1.24 0.74 10.11
CA VAL A 76 -1.16 0.46 11.55
C VAL A 76 0.28 0.60 12.07
N TYR A 77 1.27 0.09 11.33
CA TYR A 77 2.67 0.22 11.71
C TYR A 77 3.12 1.68 11.82
N LEU A 78 2.73 2.52 10.85
CA LEU A 78 3.04 3.95 10.87
C LEU A 78 2.37 4.67 12.05
N ALA A 79 1.10 4.39 12.32
CA ALA A 79 0.39 4.97 13.46
C ALA A 79 1.03 4.56 14.80
N LEU A 80 1.45 3.30 14.95
CA LEU A 80 2.17 2.84 16.14
C LEU A 80 3.55 3.52 16.27
N LYS A 81 4.25 3.73 15.15
CA LYS A 81 5.53 4.45 15.14
C LYS A 81 5.36 5.91 15.59
N TYR A 82 4.31 6.57 15.13
CA TYR A 82 3.96 7.92 15.56
C TYR A 82 3.55 7.98 17.03
N LEU A 83 2.74 7.03 17.51
CA LEU A 83 2.39 6.92 18.93
C LEU A 83 3.65 6.76 19.81
N ARG A 84 4.59 5.89 19.41
CA ARG A 84 5.86 5.74 20.13
C ARG A 84 6.64 7.05 20.20
N TYR A 85 6.70 7.80 19.09
CA TYR A 85 7.34 9.12 19.06
C TYR A 85 6.68 10.07 20.07
N LEU A 86 5.34 10.14 20.10
CA LEU A 86 4.60 10.99 21.04
C LEU A 86 4.83 10.61 22.50
N LEU A 87 4.95 9.31 22.81
CA LEU A 87 5.22 8.84 24.17
C LEU A 87 6.68 9.08 24.62
N SER A 88 7.59 9.32 23.67
CA SER A 88 8.99 9.66 23.96
C SER A 88 9.28 11.15 23.94
N LEU A 89 8.24 11.98 23.76
CA LEU A 89 8.32 13.44 23.76
C LEU A 89 8.35 13.97 25.19
#